data_AF-A0A0A6YB48-F1
#
_entry.id   AF-A0A0A6YB48-F1
#
_cell.length_a   1.000
_cell.length_b   1.000
_cell.length_c   1.000
_cell.angle_alpha   90.00
_cell.angle_beta   90.00
_cell.angle_gamma   90.00
#
_symmetry.space_group_name_H-M   'P 1'
#
loop_
_entity.id
_entity.type
_entity.pdbx_description
1 polymer ?
#
loop_
_entity_poly.entity_id
_entity_poly.type
_entity_poly.pdbx_seq_one_letter_code
_entity_poly.pdbx_strand_id
1 'polypeptide(L)'
;MDASASGTLAVELYPHSPTHWVATYYPMVATPAGRWADVTWVLHQCLMPLARYPLTSTRWLELGSSDPAHPGYDRHPLWSAALAAGYATARVVHTTETANTTGATLSPEETRQLRAAMTVVPAAQLTEWLLDDLQHLDC
;
A
#
# COMPACT_ATOMS: atom_id res chain seq x y z
N MET A 1 -9.22 -20.93 -2.08
CA MET A 1 -7.81 -20.69 -2.40
C MET A 1 -7.81 -19.51 -3.34
N ASP A 2 -7.68 -18.29 -2.85
CA ASP A 2 -7.65 -17.12 -3.74
C ASP A 2 -6.94 -15.95 -3.10
N ALA A 3 -6.15 -15.27 -3.94
CA ALA A 3 -5.32 -14.10 -3.66
C ALA A 3 -4.16 -14.32 -2.68
N SER A 4 -3.33 -15.35 -2.88
CA SER A 4 -1.91 -15.18 -2.54
C SER A 4 -1.40 -14.01 -3.36
N ALA A 5 -1.21 -12.89 -2.66
CA ALA A 5 -0.63 -11.65 -3.11
C ALA A 5 0.35 -11.90 -4.26
N SER A 6 0.02 -11.45 -5.47
CA SER A 6 1.03 -11.31 -6.50
C SER A 6 2.15 -10.52 -5.84
N GLY A 7 3.36 -11.10 -5.75
CA GLY A 7 4.49 -10.48 -5.04
C GLY A 7 4.76 -9.04 -5.49
N THR A 8 4.28 -8.72 -6.69
CA THR A 8 4.22 -7.42 -7.34
C THR A 8 3.70 -6.28 -6.47
N LEU A 9 4.50 -5.24 -6.35
CA LEU A 9 4.14 -3.94 -5.78
C LEU A 9 4.08 -2.89 -6.89
N ALA A 10 3.20 -1.90 -6.71
CA ALA A 10 3.25 -0.69 -7.51
C ALA A 10 4.27 0.27 -6.92
N VAL A 11 5.05 0.91 -7.79
CA VAL A 11 6.01 1.92 -7.41
C VAL A 11 5.77 3.20 -8.18
N GLU A 12 5.53 4.27 -7.44
CA GLU A 12 5.51 5.62 -7.97
C GLU A 12 6.89 6.25 -7.80
N LEU A 13 7.51 6.60 -8.92
CA LEU A 13 8.72 7.39 -8.99
C LEU A 13 8.35 8.82 -9.31
N TYR A 14 8.69 9.76 -8.43
CA TYR A 14 8.40 11.18 -8.67
C TYR A 14 9.60 12.08 -8.30
N PRO A 15 9.73 13.25 -8.95
CA PRO A 15 10.75 14.22 -8.62
C PRO A 15 10.42 14.87 -7.27
N HIS A 16 11.31 14.75 -6.30
CA HIS A 16 11.20 15.47 -5.03
C HIS A 16 11.96 16.80 -5.05
N SER A 17 13.04 16.87 -5.82
CA SER A 17 13.79 18.10 -6.10
C SER A 17 14.47 17.99 -7.48
N PRO A 18 15.10 19.05 -8.02
CA PRO A 18 15.72 19.01 -9.35
C PRO A 18 16.74 17.88 -9.54
N THR A 19 17.34 17.38 -8.45
CA THR A 19 18.34 16.33 -8.48
C THR A 19 17.91 15.04 -7.76
N HIS A 20 16.80 15.05 -7.02
CA HIS A 20 16.38 13.93 -6.20
C HIS A 20 15.02 13.37 -6.59
N TRP A 21 14.97 12.05 -6.57
CA TRP A 21 13.78 11.26 -6.85
C TRP A 21 13.39 10.46 -5.63
N VAL A 22 12.10 10.23 -5.48
CA VAL A 22 11.56 9.38 -4.43
C VAL A 22 10.81 8.22 -5.10
N ALA A 23 11.04 7.02 -4.59
CA ALA A 23 10.24 5.84 -4.89
C ALA A 23 9.28 5.58 -3.74
N THR A 24 7.99 5.49 -4.03
CA THR A 24 6.95 5.14 -3.06
C THR A 24 6.30 3.84 -3.47
N TYR A 25 6.21 2.89 -2.54
CA TYR A 25 5.77 1.53 -2.77
C TYR A 25 4.38 1.32 -2.19
N TYR A 26 3.49 0.76 -3.00
CA TYR A 26 2.09 0.50 -2.67
C TYR A 26 1.75 -0.97 -2.94
N PRO A 27 0.80 -1.56 -2.19
CA PRO A 27 0.32 -2.88 -2.52
C PRO A 27 -0.51 -2.86 -3.80
N MET A 28 -0.47 -3.97 -4.55
CA MET A 28 -1.34 -4.18 -5.69
C MET A 28 -2.60 -4.93 -5.25
N VAL A 29 -3.76 -4.38 -5.58
CA VAL A 29 -5.06 -4.97 -5.30
C VAL A 29 -5.65 -5.50 -6.61
N ALA A 30 -6.09 -6.76 -6.60
CA ALA A 30 -6.81 -7.35 -7.72
C ALA A 30 -8.30 -7.00 -7.62
N THR A 31 -8.84 -6.41 -8.68
CA THR A 31 -10.27 -6.13 -8.86
C THR A 31 -10.79 -6.85 -10.10
N PRO A 32 -12.10 -7.02 -10.26
CA PRO A 32 -12.67 -7.58 -11.49
C PRO A 32 -12.29 -6.81 -12.76
N ALA A 33 -11.91 -5.53 -12.63
CA ALA A 33 -11.48 -4.67 -13.74
C ALA A 33 -9.97 -4.72 -14.01
N GLY A 34 -9.19 -5.49 -13.23
CA GLY A 34 -7.73 -5.59 -13.38
C GLY A 34 -7.00 -5.40 -12.06
N ARG A 35 -5.71 -5.08 -12.12
CA ARG A 35 -4.90 -4.81 -10.92
C ARG A 35 -4.64 -3.31 -10.79
N TRP A 36 -4.72 -2.81 -9.56
CA TRP A 36 -4.59 -1.39 -9.25
C TRP A 36 -3.70 -1.20 -8.03
N ALA A 37 -2.96 -0.08 -8.00
CA ALA A 37 -2.21 0.33 -6.83
C ALA A 37 -3.18 0.89 -5.77
N ASP A 38 -3.08 0.43 -4.52
CA ASP A 38 -3.75 1.08 -3.40
C ASP A 38 -2.88 2.23 -2.87
N VAL A 39 -3.08 3.42 -3.42
CA VAL A 39 -2.30 4.62 -3.07
C VAL A 39 -2.59 5.15 -1.67
N THR A 40 -3.62 4.63 -0.99
CA THR A 40 -3.92 5.02 0.39
C THR A 40 -3.02 4.30 1.39
N TRP A 41 -2.34 3.23 0.96
CA TRP A 41 -1.46 2.43 1.80
C TRP A 41 -0.02 2.50 1.31
N VAL A 42 0.73 3.45 1.86
CA VAL A 42 2.18 3.56 1.62
C VAL A 42 2.91 2.51 2.44
N LEU A 43 3.53 1.53 1.78
CA LEU A 43 4.30 0.47 2.44
C LEU A 43 5.72 0.93 2.77
N HIS A 44 6.32 1.71 1.86
CA HIS A 44 7.67 2.20 2.02
C HIS A 44 7.91 3.39 1.10
N GLN A 45 8.84 4.25 1.52
CA GLN A 45 9.31 5.36 0.71
C GLN A 45 10.82 5.48 0.87
N CYS A 46 11.53 5.64 -0.25
CA CYS A 46 12.98 5.84 -0.23
C CYS A 46 13.45 6.84 -1.28
N LEU A 47 14.54 7.53 -0.94
CA LEU A 47 15.22 8.46 -1.83
C LEU A 47 16.09 7.66 -2.82
N MET A 48 15.96 7.96 -4.10
CA MET A 48 16.78 7.36 -5.14
C MET A 48 18.16 8.01 -5.21
N PRO A 49 19.21 7.23 -5.55
CA PRO A 49 20.51 7.79 -5.87
C PRO A 49 20.41 8.87 -6.96
N LEU A 50 21.29 9.86 -6.90
CA LEU A 50 21.35 10.96 -7.89
C LEU A 50 21.38 10.40 -9.32
N ALA A 51 20.36 10.69 -10.11
CA ALA A 51 20.35 10.36 -11.53
C ALA A 51 20.90 11.55 -12.34
N ARG A 52 21.74 11.25 -13.33
CA ARG A 52 22.31 12.24 -14.26
C ARG A 52 21.32 12.73 -15.33
N TYR A 53 20.09 12.24 -15.31
CA TYR A 53 19.07 12.58 -16.30
C TYR A 53 17.98 13.41 -15.65
N PRO A 54 17.56 14.53 -16.28
CA PRO A 54 16.37 15.23 -15.87
C PRO A 54 15.17 14.36 -16.25
N LEU A 55 14.78 13.49 -15.34
CA LEU A 55 13.42 12.99 -15.36
C LEU A 55 12.54 14.17 -14.92
N THR A 56 11.49 14.45 -15.68
CA THR A 56 10.64 15.65 -15.48
C THR A 56 9.21 15.29 -15.11
N SER A 57 8.86 14.00 -15.16
CA SER A 57 7.49 13.53 -14.92
C SER A 57 7.48 12.27 -14.06
N THR A 58 6.50 12.19 -13.17
CA THR A 58 6.19 10.99 -12.39
C THR A 58 6.05 9.76 -13.29
N ARG A 59 6.49 8.60 -12.80
CA ARG A 59 6.41 7.31 -13.49
C ARG A 59 5.89 6.23 -12.56
N TRP A 60 5.11 5.33 -13.12
CA TRP A 60 4.62 4.14 -12.44
C TRP A 60 5.37 2.91 -12.93
N LEU A 61 5.77 2.05 -11.98
CA LEU A 61 6.42 0.77 -12.23
C LEU A 61 5.67 -0.34 -11.48
N GLU A 62 5.64 -1.52 -12.07
CA GLU A 62 5.28 -2.76 -11.38
C GLU A 62 6.57 -3.54 -11.10
N LEU A 63 6.89 -3.74 -9.83
CA LEU A 63 8.09 -4.46 -9.41
C LEU A 63 7.71 -5.74 -8.69
N GLY A 64 8.27 -6.88 -9.11
CA GLY A 64 7.95 -8.19 -8.55
C GLY A 64 9.12 -8.92 -7.91
N SER A 65 10.27 -8.27 -7.70
CA SER A 65 11.47 -8.97 -7.23
C SER A 65 12.39 -8.08 -6.38
N SER A 66 12.99 -8.67 -5.35
CA SER A 66 14.07 -8.07 -4.57
C SER A 66 15.46 -8.28 -5.19
N ASP A 67 15.52 -8.94 -6.35
CA ASP A 67 16.77 -9.13 -7.09
C ASP A 67 17.05 -7.91 -7.98
N PRO A 68 18.15 -7.16 -7.75
CA PRO A 68 18.50 -6.00 -8.57
C PRO A 68 18.85 -6.35 -10.03
N ALA A 69 19.10 -7.62 -10.36
CA ALA A 69 19.31 -8.09 -11.73
C ALA A 69 18.00 -8.50 -12.43
N HIS A 70 16.85 -8.37 -11.77
CA HIS A 70 15.57 -8.73 -12.35
C HIS A 70 15.24 -7.83 -13.57
N PRO A 71 14.72 -8.39 -14.69
CA PRO A 71 14.46 -7.63 -15.92
C PRO A 71 13.53 -6.41 -15.76
N GLY A 72 12.69 -6.40 -14.71
CA GLY A 72 11.87 -5.26 -14.34
C GLY A 72 12.66 -3.97 -14.05
N TYR A 73 13.97 -4.09 -13.79
CA TYR A 73 14.88 -2.98 -13.52
C TYR A 73 15.69 -2.51 -14.73
N ASP A 74 15.59 -3.18 -15.88
CA ASP A 74 16.42 -2.87 -17.07
C ASP A 74 16.24 -1.44 -17.58
N ARG A 75 15.06 -0.85 -17.33
CA ARG A 75 14.75 0.55 -17.67
C ARG A 75 15.37 1.55 -16.70
N HIS A 76 15.86 1.09 -15.56
CA HIS A 76 16.37 1.89 -14.45
C HIS A 76 17.66 1.30 -13.85
N PRO A 77 18.70 1.02 -14.65
CA PRO A 77 19.88 0.28 -14.19
C PRO A 77 20.67 1.01 -13.09
N LEU A 78 20.64 2.35 -13.08
CA LEU A 78 21.27 3.17 -12.03
C LEU A 78 20.53 3.11 -10.69
N TRP A 79 19.26 2.70 -10.70
CA TRP A 79 18.40 2.64 -9.52
C TRP A 79 18.02 1.21 -9.14
N SER A 80 18.43 0.19 -9.91
CA SER A 80 18.00 -1.20 -9.71
C SER A 80 18.26 -1.69 -8.28
N ALA A 81 19.45 -1.44 -7.73
CA ALA A 81 19.80 -1.80 -6.35
C ALA A 81 18.91 -1.09 -5.31
N ALA A 82 18.69 0.21 -5.47
CA ALA A 82 17.85 0.99 -4.55
C ALA A 82 16.38 0.55 -4.64
N LEU A 83 15.90 0.30 -5.87
CA LEU A 83 14.54 -0.13 -6.11
C LEU A 83 14.26 -1.52 -5.56
N ALA A 84 15.20 -2.45 -5.74
CA ALA A 84 15.11 -3.82 -5.24
C ALA A 84 15.15 -3.87 -3.70
N ALA A 85 16.00 -3.05 -3.08
CA ALA A 85 16.05 -2.91 -1.62
C ALA A 85 14.74 -2.31 -1.05
N GLY A 86 14.21 -1.28 -1.71
CA GLY A 86 12.92 -0.68 -1.35
C GLY A 86 11.76 -1.69 -1.49
N TYR A 87 11.77 -2.49 -2.56
CA TYR A 87 10.79 -3.57 -2.76
C TYR A 87 10.88 -4.60 -1.64
N ALA A 88 12.08 -5.07 -1.29
CA ALA A 88 12.28 -6.03 -0.20
C ALA A 88 11.71 -5.49 1.13
N THR A 89 11.97 -4.22 1.43
CA THR A 89 11.47 -3.56 2.64
C THR A 89 9.95 -3.45 2.64
N ALA A 90 9.37 -2.94 1.54
CA ALA A 90 7.92 -2.82 1.37
C ALA A 90 7.22 -4.18 1.46
N ARG A 91 7.84 -5.22 0.92
CA ARG A 91 7.35 -6.61 1.01
C ARG A 91 7.28 -7.10 2.46
N VAL A 92 8.28 -6.80 3.27
CA VAL A 92 8.28 -7.16 4.70
C VAL A 92 7.15 -6.43 5.41
N VAL A 93 7.04 -5.11 5.24
CA VAL A 93 5.98 -4.28 5.85
C VAL A 93 4.60 -4.82 5.49
N HIS A 94 4.33 -5.02 4.19
CA HIS A 94 3.07 -5.55 3.72
C HIS A 94 2.76 -6.93 4.34
N THR A 95 3.75 -7.82 4.44
CA THR A 95 3.55 -9.15 5.01
C THR A 95 3.28 -9.07 6.51
N THR A 96 3.99 -8.21 7.25
CA THR A 96 3.80 -8.05 8.69
C THR A 96 2.46 -7.41 9.02
N GLU A 97 2.05 -6.38 8.28
CA GLU A 97 0.78 -5.67 8.53
C GLU A 97 -0.43 -6.53 8.13
N THR A 98 -0.34 -7.25 7.00
CA THR A 98 -1.37 -8.24 6.62
C THR A 98 -1.42 -9.41 7.60
N ALA A 99 -0.28 -9.92 8.09
CA ALA A 99 -0.25 -10.98 9.10
C ALA A 99 -0.86 -10.51 10.44
N ASN A 100 -0.57 -9.28 10.87
CA ASN A 100 -1.17 -8.70 12.09
C ASN A 100 -2.68 -8.48 11.93
N THR A 101 -3.13 -8.10 10.73
CA THR A 101 -4.56 -7.99 10.40
C THR A 101 -5.25 -9.38 10.35
N THR A 102 -4.51 -10.42 9.96
CA THR A 102 -5.01 -11.81 9.88
C THR A 102 -4.88 -12.56 11.22
N GLY A 103 -4.20 -11.96 12.21
CA GLY A 103 -4.03 -12.48 13.57
C GLY A 103 -5.34 -12.67 14.36
N ALA A 104 -6.44 -12.11 13.86
CA ALA A 104 -7.79 -12.51 14.22
C ALA A 104 -8.52 -12.92 12.94
N THR A 105 -8.30 -14.15 12.49
CA THR A 105 -9.26 -14.77 11.56
C THR A 105 -10.52 -15.02 12.37
N LEU A 106 -11.36 -13.99 12.50
CA LEU A 106 -12.65 -14.09 13.17
C LEU A 106 -13.39 -15.26 12.54
N SER A 107 -13.81 -16.18 13.38
CA SER A 107 -14.63 -17.30 12.94
C SER A 107 -15.84 -16.77 12.17
N PRO A 108 -16.44 -17.60 11.29
CA PRO A 108 -17.65 -17.20 10.56
C PRO A 108 -18.78 -16.70 11.50
N GLU A 109 -18.80 -17.19 12.74
CA GLU A 109 -19.73 -16.78 13.78
C GLU A 109 -19.41 -15.39 14.34
N GLU A 110 -18.13 -15.11 14.64
CA GLU A 110 -17.69 -13.78 15.08
C GLU A 110 -17.87 -12.73 13.98
N THR A 111 -17.65 -13.11 12.72
CA THR A 111 -17.92 -12.24 11.55
C THR A 111 -19.42 -11.95 11.41
N ARG A 112 -20.28 -12.92 11.72
CA ARG A 112 -21.74 -12.75 11.70
C ARG A 112 -22.23 -11.86 12.84
N GLN A 113 -21.65 -12.00 14.03
CA GLN A 113 -21.92 -11.14 15.19
C GLN A 113 -21.43 -9.71 14.96
N LEU A 114 -20.23 -9.51 14.41
CA LEU A 114 -19.73 -8.18 14.04
C LEU A 114 -20.58 -7.52 12.97
N ARG A 115 -21.02 -8.27 11.95
CA ARG A 115 -21.92 -7.73 10.92
C ARG A 115 -23.32 -7.41 11.47
N ALA A 116 -23.78 -8.12 12.51
CA ALA A 116 -25.01 -7.80 13.22
C ALA A 116 -24.85 -6.59 14.16
N ALA A 117 -23.63 -6.31 14.63
CA ALA A 117 -23.31 -5.18 15.49
C ALA A 117 -22.90 -3.90 14.72
N MET A 118 -22.47 -4.02 13.46
CA MET A 118 -22.13 -2.89 12.60
C MET A 118 -23.38 -2.27 11.98
N THR A 119 -23.76 -1.10 12.49
CA THR A 119 -24.76 -0.24 11.84
C THR A 119 -24.04 0.62 10.80
N VAL A 120 -24.41 0.48 9.52
CA VAL A 120 -23.89 1.34 8.45
C VAL A 120 -24.62 2.67 8.51
N VAL A 121 -23.96 3.72 9.00
CA VAL A 121 -24.51 5.07 9.04
C VAL A 121 -24.16 5.80 7.74
N PRO A 122 -25.14 6.32 6.98
CA PRO A 122 -24.89 7.14 5.81
C PRO A 122 -24.05 8.38 6.18
N ALA A 123 -23.13 8.80 5.31
CA ALA A 123 -22.21 9.91 5.57
C ALA A 123 -22.91 11.23 5.97
N ALA A 124 -24.16 11.44 5.55
CA ALA A 124 -24.97 12.60 5.92
C ALA A 124 -25.53 12.57 7.35
N GLN A 125 -25.51 11.42 8.02
CA GLN A 125 -26.04 11.18 9.38
C GLN A 125 -24.93 10.93 10.42
N LEU A 126 -23.67 10.93 9.99
CA LEU A 126 -22.49 10.66 10.83
C LEU A 126 -22.33 11.71 11.95
N THR A 127 -22.76 12.95 11.70
CA THR A 127 -22.68 14.05 12.67
C THR A 127 -23.68 13.92 13.82
N GLU A 128 -24.84 13.29 13.60
CA GLU A 128 -25.87 13.09 14.65
C GLU A 128 -25.49 11.94 15.58
N TRP A 129 -24.88 10.87 15.06
CA TRP A 129 -24.42 9.73 15.86
C TRP A 129 -23.22 10.06 16.76
N LEU A 130 -22.29 10.90 16.31
CA LEU A 130 -21.15 11.35 17.11
C LEU A 130 -21.54 12.19 18.33
N LEU A 131 -22.75 12.78 18.32
CA LEU A 131 -23.25 13.61 19.42
C LEU A 131 -23.94 12.80 20.52
N ASP A 132 -24.54 11.65 20.21
CA ASP A 132 -25.21 10.80 21.20
C ASP A 132 -24.21 10.03 22.09
N ASP A 133 -23.09 9.57 21.53
CA ASP A 133 -22.05 8.85 22.29
C ASP A 133 -21.33 9.73 23.32
N LEU A 134 -21.27 11.04 23.11
CA LEU A 134 -20.65 11.99 24.03
C LEU A 134 -21.54 12.36 25.22
N GLN A 135 -22.85 12.12 25.15
CA GLN A 135 -23.80 12.49 26.21
C GLN A 135 -23.98 11.39 27.27
N HIS A 136 -23.36 10.22 27.10
CA HIS A 136 -23.44 9.10 28.04
C HIS A 136 -22.18 8.95 28.93
N LEU A 137 -21.22 9.89 28.85
CA LEU A 137 -19.98 9.85 29.64
C LEU A 137 -19.96 10.76 30.88
N ASP A 138 -21.03 11.50 31.16
CA ASP A 138 -21.17 12.29 32.40
C ASP A 138 -22.22 11.66 33.33
N CYS A 139 -21.78 10.72 34.18
CA CYS A 139 -22.41 10.35 35.46
C CYS A 139 -21.34 9.98 36.48
#